data_AF-A0A9P5AYV8-F1
#
_entry.id   AF-A0A9P5AYV8-F1
#
_cell.length_a   1.000
_cell.length_b   1.000
_cell.length_c   1.000
_cell.angle_alpha   90.00
_cell.angle_beta   90.00
_cell.angle_gamma   90.00
#
_symmetry.space_group_name_H-M   'P 1'
#
loop_
_entity.id
_entity.type
_entity.pdbx_description
1 polymer ?
#
loop_
_entity_poly.entity_id
_entity_poly.type
_entity_poly.pdbx_seq_one_letter_code
_entity_poly.pdbx_strand_id
1 'polypeptide(L)'
;MSRLASRCLIHLLRPLPSHPAQRHAFSTTPQRYLMSLSGFSDNQLTVRDTTSKICAEFPNTYWQSHDQDEQDPKEFHAALAKAGWLGIALPESLGGSGLGISEATMMMQTIAESGAGMAGAQSIHANVYATQPLAKFGSREQLEDTIPKIVSGEYRVCFGVTEPNAGLDTLRLETAAKENSDGSFSVTGQKIWITCAQVASKMILLARTTPLDKVTKPSEGLSLFCIDLNRDQPGLEMRRIKKMGGRAVDANEVFFDNYTIPSSSLIGAKNKGFKMILHGMNAERCLLAGEALGLGYAALTKAASYAKTRVVFKRQIGMNQAIAHPLADAYMKLEAAKLATYHAARLYDESGEVRQDEVGVAANSAKYMAAEAAFAACERAVLTLGGMGYAVEYDVERWFRECLVPRIAPSDIHGLRMTDLHPAIALISTFPHVSLTIHLSTEHKPPKMTRTPVSTKKAPAVPQSLMNQAIIANGFVFTSGGVAMDPKTGKMIDGDIEAHTRQIISNLGAILDEAGSSLNDVIEVNIYLSDMKYYAKMNEVYAEYWGDFKPARTCVAVKGLPMNANIEIKCVGVVTKPKSRL
;
A
#
# COMPACT_ATOMS: atom_id res chain seq x y z
N MET A 1 -30.10 49.43 76.24
CA MET A 1 -29.09 49.63 77.31
C MET A 1 -28.39 48.29 77.47
N SER A 2 -27.09 48.06 77.36
CA SER A 2 -25.86 48.86 77.50
C SER A 2 -24.72 48.20 76.68
N ARG A 3 -23.64 48.95 76.49
CA ARG A 3 -22.52 48.76 75.54
C ARG A 3 -21.34 47.93 76.09
N LEU A 4 -20.43 47.63 75.14
CA LEU A 4 -18.97 47.34 75.24
C LEU A 4 -18.59 45.91 75.66
N ALA A 5 -17.53 45.28 75.17
CA ALA A 5 -16.66 45.44 73.99
C ALA A 5 -15.69 44.24 74.01
N SER A 6 -15.43 43.60 72.86
CA SER A 6 -14.07 43.11 72.56
C SER A 6 -13.93 42.79 71.07
N ARG A 7 -12.81 43.28 70.53
CA ARG A 7 -12.43 43.35 69.11
C ARG A 7 -11.66 42.10 68.68
N CYS A 8 -11.50 42.02 67.35
CA CYS A 8 -10.52 41.29 66.52
C CYS A 8 -11.13 40.11 65.74
N LEU A 9 -10.99 39.96 64.43
CA LEU A 9 -10.34 40.77 63.39
C LEU A 9 -10.70 40.13 62.02
N ILE A 10 -11.63 40.68 61.22
CA ILE A 10 -11.73 40.34 59.78
C ILE A 10 -12.18 41.59 59.02
N HIS A 11 -11.23 42.20 58.30
CA HIS A 11 -11.47 43.29 57.36
C HIS A 11 -11.62 42.74 55.95
N LEU A 12 -12.71 43.17 55.30
CA LEU A 12 -12.79 43.66 53.92
C LEU A 12 -11.88 43.01 52.87
N LEU A 13 -12.46 42.19 51.98
CA LEU A 13 -12.15 42.18 50.54
C LEU A 13 -13.36 41.62 49.78
N ARG A 14 -14.10 42.50 49.11
CA ARG A 14 -15.17 42.16 48.16
C ARG A 14 -14.47 41.84 46.82
N PRO A 15 -14.70 40.69 46.17
CA PRO A 15 -14.07 40.42 44.88
C PRO A 15 -14.69 41.31 43.80
N LEU A 16 -13.83 42.01 43.04
CA LEU A 16 -14.20 42.70 41.81
C LEU A 16 -14.64 41.67 40.75
N PRO A 17 -15.57 42.02 39.83
CA PRO A 17 -15.96 41.13 38.76
C PRO A 17 -14.79 40.98 37.77
N SER A 18 -14.25 39.77 37.66
CA SER A 18 -13.28 39.41 36.62
C SER A 18 -14.01 39.26 35.30
N HIS A 19 -13.99 40.29 34.46
CA HIS A 19 -14.26 40.13 33.03
C HIS A 19 -13.25 39.13 32.44
N PRO A 20 -13.68 38.09 31.70
CA PRO A 20 -12.75 37.29 30.94
C PRO A 20 -12.22 38.19 29.82
N ALA A 21 -10.95 38.58 29.92
CA ALA A 21 -10.26 39.21 28.80
C ALA A 21 -10.26 38.20 27.64
N GLN A 22 -11.12 38.42 26.65
CA GLN A 22 -11.01 37.82 25.32
C GLN A 22 -9.67 38.26 24.75
N ARG A 23 -8.64 37.43 24.96
CA ARG A 23 -7.42 37.50 24.17
C ARG A 23 -7.78 36.98 22.79
N HIS A 24 -8.17 37.89 21.89
CA HIS A 24 -8.06 37.63 20.46
C HIS A 24 -6.57 37.51 20.15
N ALA A 25 -6.05 36.28 20.20
CA ALA A 25 -4.76 35.97 19.64
C ALA A 25 -4.91 36.08 18.12
N PHE A 26 -4.51 37.22 17.54
CA PHE A 26 -4.14 37.29 16.14
C PHE A 26 -2.88 36.43 15.95
N SER A 27 -3.07 35.11 15.86
CA SER A 27 -2.03 34.22 15.35
C SER A 27 -2.01 34.38 13.84
N THR A 28 -1.06 35.16 13.32
CA THR A 28 -0.69 35.18 11.90
C THR A 28 0.10 33.94 11.48
N THR A 29 0.33 32.98 12.39
CA THR A 29 0.96 31.71 12.03
C THR A 29 0.02 30.98 11.07
N PRO A 30 0.41 30.78 9.80
CA PRO A 30 -0.38 29.99 8.88
C PRO A 30 -0.59 28.61 9.51
N GLN A 31 -1.80 28.08 9.43
CA GLN A 31 -2.05 26.69 9.77
C GLN A 31 -1.13 25.84 8.88
N ARG A 32 -0.06 25.30 9.46
CA ARG A 32 0.91 24.50 8.70
C ARG A 32 0.24 23.18 8.34
N TYR A 33 -0.15 23.04 7.07
CA TYR A 33 -0.50 21.76 6.49
C TYR A 33 0.67 20.79 6.64
N LEU A 34 0.36 19.52 6.93
CA LEU A 34 1.40 18.51 7.08
C LEU A 34 2.09 18.27 5.73
N MET A 35 1.32 18.19 4.64
CA MET A 35 1.84 18.12 3.29
C MET A 35 2.51 19.45 2.89
N SER A 36 3.72 19.37 2.31
CA SER A 36 4.31 20.55 1.66
C SER A 36 3.54 20.91 0.38
N LEU A 37 3.13 22.17 0.27
CA LEU A 37 2.41 22.71 -0.90
C LEU A 37 3.35 23.26 -1.99
N SER A 38 4.66 23.14 -1.81
CA SER A 38 5.65 23.62 -2.79
C SER A 38 5.52 22.90 -4.13
N GLY A 39 5.46 23.65 -5.23
CA GLY A 39 5.47 23.12 -6.59
C GLY A 39 4.09 22.79 -7.17
N PHE A 40 3.00 23.15 -6.48
CA PHE A 40 1.66 23.12 -7.05
C PHE A 40 1.33 24.41 -7.79
N SER A 41 0.49 24.32 -8.82
CA SER A 41 -0.02 25.46 -9.58
C SER A 41 -1.09 26.23 -8.79
N ASP A 42 -1.35 27.47 -9.18
CA ASP A 42 -2.42 28.28 -8.58
C ASP A 42 -3.80 27.62 -8.77
N ASN A 43 -4.03 26.93 -9.90
CA ASN A 43 -5.24 26.17 -10.14
C ASN A 43 -5.38 25.01 -9.13
N GLN A 44 -4.33 24.22 -8.92
CA GLN A 44 -4.35 23.14 -7.94
C GLN A 44 -4.59 23.66 -6.52
N LEU A 45 -3.93 24.74 -6.12
CA LEU A 45 -4.13 25.34 -4.80
C LEU A 45 -5.54 25.90 -4.64
N THR A 46 -6.09 26.53 -5.67
CA THR A 46 -7.48 27.00 -5.68
C THR A 46 -8.45 25.84 -5.52
N VAL A 47 -8.27 24.75 -6.28
CA VAL A 47 -9.09 23.53 -6.19
C VAL A 47 -9.03 22.92 -4.78
N ARG A 48 -7.84 22.85 -4.17
CA ARG A 48 -7.68 22.38 -2.80
C ARG A 48 -8.47 23.26 -1.83
N ASP A 49 -8.35 24.58 -1.92
CA ASP A 49 -8.99 25.50 -0.99
C ASP A 49 -10.52 25.50 -1.11
N THR A 50 -11.05 25.47 -2.33
CA THR A 50 -12.50 25.41 -2.57
C THR A 50 -13.10 24.08 -2.16
N THR A 51 -12.43 22.97 -2.51
CA THR A 51 -12.88 21.62 -2.13
C THR A 51 -12.84 21.45 -0.61
N SER A 52 -11.80 21.95 0.07
CA SER A 52 -11.67 21.88 1.52
C SER A 52 -12.82 22.58 2.24
N LYS A 53 -13.31 23.72 1.71
CA LYS A 53 -14.46 24.45 2.29
C LYS A 53 -15.74 23.63 2.23
N ILE A 54 -15.98 22.93 1.12
CA ILE A 54 -17.15 22.04 0.97
C ILE A 54 -17.01 20.85 1.92
N CYS A 55 -15.85 20.19 1.94
CA CYS A 55 -15.62 19.05 2.82
C CYS A 55 -15.77 19.39 4.31
N ALA A 56 -15.50 20.62 4.73
CA ALA A 56 -15.67 21.06 6.12
C ALA A 56 -17.12 21.00 6.63
N GLU A 57 -18.11 20.98 5.73
CA GLU A 57 -19.53 20.81 6.08
C GLU A 57 -19.88 19.35 6.45
N PHE A 58 -18.98 18.40 6.16
CA PHE A 58 -19.18 16.96 6.33
C PHE A 58 -18.16 16.37 7.32
N PRO A 59 -18.38 16.54 8.63
CA PRO A 59 -17.42 16.16 9.66
C PRO A 59 -17.23 14.64 9.75
N ASN A 60 -16.19 14.20 10.46
CA ASN A 60 -15.91 12.77 10.66
C ASN A 60 -17.11 11.96 11.17
N THR A 61 -17.96 12.55 12.03
CA THR A 61 -19.17 11.89 12.54
C THR A 61 -20.19 11.56 11.44
N TYR A 62 -20.26 12.37 10.38
CA TYR A 62 -21.07 12.05 9.19
C TYR A 62 -20.53 10.77 8.54
N TRP A 63 -19.22 10.73 8.25
CA TRP A 63 -18.59 9.57 7.61
C TRP A 63 -18.63 8.30 8.47
N GLN A 64 -18.54 8.43 9.80
CA GLN A 64 -18.71 7.31 10.73
C GLN A 64 -20.12 6.72 10.64
N SER A 65 -21.17 7.55 10.66
CA SER A 65 -22.56 7.07 10.53
C SER A 65 -22.77 6.38 9.19
N HIS A 66 -22.32 7.01 8.09
CA HIS A 66 -22.47 6.44 6.75
C HIS A 66 -21.71 5.11 6.56
N ASP A 67 -20.54 4.93 7.19
CA ASP A 67 -19.82 3.64 7.18
C ASP A 67 -20.53 2.57 8.02
N GLN A 68 -21.12 2.92 9.16
CA GLN A 68 -21.86 1.99 10.03
C GLN A 68 -23.18 1.54 9.40
N ASP A 69 -23.91 2.48 8.81
CA ASP A 69 -25.25 2.26 8.26
C ASP A 69 -25.23 1.81 6.80
N GLU A 70 -24.05 1.78 6.17
CA GLU A 70 -23.85 1.46 4.74
C GLU A 70 -24.71 2.35 3.81
N GLN A 71 -24.75 3.66 4.11
CA GLN A 71 -25.57 4.63 3.40
C GLN A 71 -24.77 5.50 2.44
N ASP A 72 -25.29 5.68 1.23
CA ASP A 72 -24.71 6.57 0.20
C ASP A 72 -24.66 8.03 0.68
N PRO A 73 -23.51 8.71 0.56
CA PRO A 73 -23.34 10.10 1.01
C PRO A 73 -23.93 11.09 -0.01
N LYS A 74 -25.25 11.05 -0.21
CA LYS A 74 -25.95 11.81 -1.27
C LYS A 74 -25.78 13.31 -1.15
N GLU A 75 -25.81 13.81 0.08
CA GLU A 75 -25.69 15.22 0.42
C GLU A 75 -24.31 15.75 0.05
N PHE A 76 -23.26 14.97 0.35
CA PHE A 76 -21.88 15.29 -0.03
C PHE A 76 -21.71 15.34 -1.55
N HIS A 77 -22.21 14.32 -2.26
CA HIS A 77 -22.16 14.29 -3.72
C HIS A 77 -22.90 15.48 -4.34
N ALA A 78 -24.10 15.81 -3.84
CA ALA A 78 -24.89 16.93 -4.32
C ALA A 78 -24.21 18.28 -4.08
N ALA A 79 -23.51 18.45 -2.95
CA ALA A 79 -22.75 19.66 -2.65
C ALA A 79 -21.60 19.87 -3.65
N LEU A 80 -20.84 18.82 -3.98
CA LEU A 80 -19.79 18.89 -4.99
C LEU A 80 -20.34 19.10 -6.41
N ALA A 81 -21.47 18.47 -6.75
CA ALA A 81 -22.17 18.69 -8.03
C ALA A 81 -22.60 20.14 -8.19
N LYS A 82 -23.25 20.72 -7.17
CA LYS A 82 -23.69 22.12 -7.17
C LYS A 82 -22.53 23.10 -7.34
N ALA A 83 -21.35 22.75 -6.84
CA ALA A 83 -20.14 23.55 -6.99
C ALA A 83 -19.37 23.28 -8.30
N GLY A 84 -19.88 22.41 -9.18
CA GLY A 84 -19.31 22.12 -10.51
C GLY A 84 -18.19 21.08 -10.52
N TRP A 85 -17.86 20.48 -9.37
CA TRP A 85 -16.67 19.62 -9.22
C TRP A 85 -16.77 18.26 -9.89
N LEU A 86 -17.98 17.78 -10.21
CA LEU A 86 -18.16 16.56 -11.00
C LEU A 86 -17.65 16.71 -12.44
N GLY A 87 -17.61 17.96 -12.93
CA GLY A 87 -17.16 18.33 -14.27
C GLY A 87 -15.72 18.80 -14.35
N ILE A 88 -14.90 18.61 -13.30
CA ILE A 88 -13.59 19.27 -13.17
C ILE A 88 -12.69 19.06 -14.40
N ALA A 89 -12.60 17.82 -14.90
CA ALA A 89 -11.78 17.43 -16.05
C ALA A 89 -12.62 17.17 -17.31
N LEU A 90 -13.74 17.89 -17.46
CA LEU A 90 -14.63 17.84 -18.61
C LEU A 90 -14.67 19.19 -19.35
N PRO A 91 -15.01 19.22 -20.65
CA PRO A 91 -14.97 20.44 -21.45
C PRO A 91 -15.92 21.53 -20.96
N GLU A 92 -15.47 22.79 -20.99
CA GLU A 92 -16.29 23.96 -20.63
C GLU A 92 -17.53 24.10 -21.51
N SER A 93 -17.44 23.74 -22.80
CA SER A 93 -18.56 23.77 -23.74
C SER A 93 -19.71 22.84 -23.36
N LEU A 94 -19.46 21.87 -22.48
CA LEU A 94 -20.44 20.92 -21.95
C LEU A 94 -20.73 21.16 -20.45
N GLY A 95 -20.33 22.32 -19.92
CA GLY A 95 -20.54 22.74 -18.54
C GLY A 95 -19.43 22.34 -17.55
N GLY A 96 -18.38 21.65 -18.00
CA GLY A 96 -17.24 21.30 -17.15
C GLY A 96 -16.33 22.49 -16.83
N SER A 97 -15.27 22.24 -16.04
CA SER A 97 -14.31 23.28 -15.64
C SER A 97 -13.11 23.40 -16.58
N GLY A 98 -12.94 22.49 -17.55
CA GLY A 98 -11.81 22.52 -18.49
C GLY A 98 -10.43 22.29 -17.88
N LEU A 99 -10.35 21.84 -16.62
CA LEU A 99 -9.08 21.54 -15.95
C LEU A 99 -8.57 20.13 -16.32
N GLY A 100 -7.39 19.76 -15.82
CA GLY A 100 -6.77 18.46 -16.07
C GLY A 100 -7.03 17.41 -14.97
N ILE A 101 -6.54 16.20 -15.22
CA ILE A 101 -6.44 15.14 -14.22
C ILE A 101 -5.48 15.53 -13.09
N SER A 102 -4.52 16.41 -13.36
CA SER A 102 -3.65 17.01 -12.34
C SER A 102 -4.43 17.77 -11.26
N GLU A 103 -5.35 18.66 -11.65
CA GLU A 103 -6.25 19.35 -10.72
C GLU A 103 -7.30 18.41 -10.10
N ALA A 104 -7.83 17.47 -10.88
CA ALA A 104 -8.74 16.45 -10.35
C ALA A 104 -8.08 15.58 -9.27
N THR A 105 -6.80 15.22 -9.44
CA THR A 105 -6.04 14.47 -8.43
C THR A 105 -5.93 15.26 -7.13
N MET A 106 -5.72 16.59 -7.21
CA MET A 106 -5.71 17.47 -6.03
C MET A 106 -7.08 17.52 -5.34
N MET A 107 -8.17 17.58 -6.11
CA MET A 107 -9.54 17.51 -5.59
C MET A 107 -9.77 16.20 -4.83
N MET A 108 -9.47 15.06 -5.46
CA MET A 108 -9.67 13.74 -4.86
C MET A 108 -8.80 13.53 -3.60
N GLN A 109 -7.54 13.97 -3.64
CA GLN A 109 -6.67 14.00 -2.46
C GLN A 109 -7.29 14.82 -1.33
N THR A 110 -7.78 16.03 -1.64
CA THR A 110 -8.35 16.94 -0.65
C THR A 110 -9.60 16.34 0.01
N ILE A 111 -10.46 15.69 -0.78
CA ILE A 111 -11.63 14.97 -0.27
C ILE A 111 -11.19 13.88 0.71
N ALA A 112 -10.25 13.00 0.32
CA ALA A 112 -9.78 11.94 1.20
C ALA A 112 -9.12 12.49 2.48
N GLU A 113 -8.31 13.55 2.35
CA GLU A 113 -7.58 14.21 3.44
C GLU A 113 -8.49 14.92 4.45
N SER A 114 -9.69 15.33 4.04
CA SER A 114 -10.66 16.01 4.90
C SER A 114 -11.16 15.17 6.08
N GLY A 115 -10.93 13.87 6.03
CA GLY A 115 -11.48 12.87 6.94
C GLY A 115 -12.56 12.01 6.30
N ALA A 116 -13.08 12.39 5.12
CA ALA A 116 -13.98 11.56 4.33
C ALA A 116 -13.37 10.20 3.98
N GLY A 117 -12.06 10.15 3.78
CA GLY A 117 -11.33 8.96 3.40
C GLY A 117 -11.68 8.48 1.99
N MET A 118 -11.47 7.19 1.73
CA MET A 118 -11.75 6.61 0.41
C MET A 118 -13.24 6.64 0.10
N ALA A 119 -14.11 6.54 1.10
CA ALA A 119 -15.56 6.59 0.90
C ALA A 119 -16.01 7.90 0.22
N GLY A 120 -15.53 9.04 0.71
CA GLY A 120 -15.86 10.33 0.10
C GLY A 120 -15.32 10.45 -1.32
N ALA A 121 -14.09 10.01 -1.54
CA ALA A 121 -13.51 10.00 -2.88
C ALA A 121 -14.29 9.10 -3.85
N GLN A 122 -14.61 7.86 -3.45
CA GLN A 122 -15.37 6.90 -4.27
C GLN A 122 -16.76 7.40 -4.67
N SER A 123 -17.38 8.26 -3.85
CA SER A 123 -18.66 8.88 -4.20
C SER A 123 -18.59 9.84 -5.40
N ILE A 124 -17.39 10.25 -5.82
CA ILE A 124 -17.13 11.22 -6.88
C ILE A 124 -16.29 10.64 -8.03
N HIS A 125 -15.31 9.79 -7.73
CA HIS A 125 -14.20 9.49 -8.65
C HIS A 125 -14.67 8.98 -10.02
N ALA A 126 -15.73 8.17 -10.09
CA ALA A 126 -16.24 7.61 -11.34
C ALA A 126 -16.87 8.63 -12.28
N ASN A 127 -17.41 9.74 -11.76
CA ASN A 127 -17.85 10.85 -12.59
C ASN A 127 -16.67 11.54 -13.31
N VAL A 128 -15.44 11.37 -12.79
CA VAL A 128 -14.23 11.98 -13.34
C VAL A 128 -13.49 11.04 -14.29
N TYR A 129 -13.03 9.86 -13.85
CA TYR A 129 -12.17 9.03 -14.70
C TYR A 129 -12.96 8.19 -15.72
N ALA A 130 -14.14 7.67 -15.35
CA ALA A 130 -14.89 6.77 -16.24
C ALA A 130 -15.45 7.54 -17.45
N THR A 131 -15.62 8.86 -17.33
CA THR A 131 -16.09 9.74 -18.39
C THR A 131 -14.99 10.15 -19.37
N GLN A 132 -13.70 9.96 -19.04
CA GLN A 132 -12.60 10.35 -19.94
C GLN A 132 -12.63 9.66 -21.31
N PRO A 133 -12.88 8.33 -21.42
CA PRO A 133 -13.08 7.70 -22.72
C PRO A 133 -14.29 8.26 -23.48
N LEU A 134 -15.39 8.57 -22.79
CA LEU A 134 -16.57 9.14 -23.42
C LEU A 134 -16.28 10.55 -23.95
N ALA A 135 -15.70 11.42 -23.12
CA ALA A 135 -15.31 12.79 -23.49
C ALA A 135 -14.37 12.82 -24.71
N LYS A 136 -13.49 11.83 -24.84
CA LYS A 136 -12.49 11.77 -25.91
C LYS A 136 -12.96 11.10 -27.20
N PHE A 137 -13.79 10.07 -27.10
CA PHE A 137 -14.14 9.20 -28.24
C PHE A 137 -15.64 9.09 -28.52
N GLY A 138 -16.48 9.71 -27.70
CA GLY A 138 -17.92 9.74 -27.87
C GLY A 138 -18.34 10.52 -29.12
N SER A 139 -19.48 10.15 -29.68
CA SER A 139 -20.12 10.97 -30.71
C SER A 139 -20.60 12.29 -30.12
N ARG A 140 -20.81 13.30 -30.97
CA ARG A 140 -21.32 14.59 -30.52
C ARG A 140 -22.67 14.44 -29.79
N GLU A 141 -23.54 13.59 -30.28
CA GLU A 141 -24.86 13.32 -29.70
C GLU A 141 -24.73 12.69 -28.30
N GLN A 142 -23.79 11.76 -28.11
CA GLN A 142 -23.51 11.18 -26.79
C GLN A 142 -22.99 12.25 -25.81
N LEU A 143 -22.09 13.11 -26.28
CA LEU A 143 -21.49 14.17 -25.46
C LEU A 143 -22.52 15.21 -25.01
N GLU A 144 -23.32 15.71 -25.95
CA GLU A 144 -24.34 16.74 -25.71
C GLU A 144 -25.48 16.24 -24.81
N ASP A 145 -25.85 14.96 -24.87
CA ASP A 145 -26.87 14.38 -23.99
C ASP A 145 -26.33 14.04 -22.59
N THR A 146 -25.18 13.35 -22.51
CA THR A 146 -24.76 12.67 -21.28
C THR A 146 -23.85 13.53 -20.40
N ILE A 147 -22.91 14.30 -20.97
CA ILE A 147 -21.92 15.04 -20.16
C ILE A 147 -22.57 16.13 -19.28
N PRO A 148 -23.46 17.01 -19.78
CA PRO A 148 -24.08 18.04 -18.94
C PRO A 148 -24.87 17.48 -17.75
N LYS A 149 -25.50 16.31 -17.92
CA LYS A 149 -26.24 15.61 -16.86
C LYS A 149 -25.31 15.01 -15.80
N ILE A 150 -24.10 14.60 -16.19
CA ILE A 150 -23.06 14.17 -15.24
C ILE A 150 -22.52 15.36 -14.45
N VAL A 151 -22.25 16.47 -15.14
CA VAL A 151 -21.73 17.71 -14.51
C VAL A 151 -22.70 18.26 -13.46
N SER A 152 -23.99 18.31 -13.79
CA SER A 152 -25.04 18.77 -12.88
C SER A 152 -25.34 17.80 -11.73
N GLY A 153 -24.84 16.57 -11.79
CA GLY A 153 -25.13 15.51 -10.82
C GLY A 153 -26.47 14.80 -11.01
N GLU A 154 -27.21 15.10 -12.08
CA GLU A 154 -28.41 14.33 -12.46
C GLU A 154 -28.04 12.86 -12.73
N TYR A 155 -26.92 12.63 -13.43
CA TYR A 155 -26.39 11.31 -13.72
C TYR A 155 -25.12 11.02 -12.90
N ARG A 156 -25.16 9.90 -12.19
CA ARG A 156 -23.96 9.23 -11.68
C ARG A 156 -23.50 8.15 -12.64
N VAL A 157 -22.19 7.93 -12.66
CA VAL A 157 -21.54 6.99 -13.58
C VAL A 157 -20.86 5.88 -12.78
N CYS A 158 -20.90 4.66 -13.29
CA CYS A 158 -20.05 3.56 -12.83
C CYS A 158 -19.26 2.94 -13.99
N PHE A 159 -18.23 2.15 -13.66
CA PHE A 159 -17.28 1.60 -14.62
C PHE A 159 -17.29 0.07 -14.63
N GLY A 160 -17.87 -0.51 -15.68
CA GLY A 160 -18.12 -1.95 -15.79
C GLY A 160 -17.02 -2.69 -16.53
N VAL A 161 -15.92 -3.03 -15.85
CA VAL A 161 -14.76 -3.70 -16.47
C VAL A 161 -14.54 -5.10 -15.91
N THR A 162 -14.26 -5.19 -14.61
CA THR A 162 -13.83 -6.40 -13.92
C THR A 162 -14.91 -7.49 -13.91
N GLU A 163 -14.47 -8.73 -14.09
CA GLU A 163 -15.30 -9.94 -14.03
C GLU A 163 -14.74 -10.92 -12.99
N PRO A 164 -15.54 -11.88 -12.47
CA PRO A 164 -15.06 -12.86 -11.49
C PRO A 164 -13.80 -13.61 -11.94
N ASN A 165 -13.71 -13.92 -13.23
CA ASN A 165 -12.59 -14.65 -13.84
C ASN A 165 -11.57 -13.74 -14.55
N ALA A 166 -11.84 -12.42 -14.62
CA ALA A 166 -11.02 -11.46 -15.36
C ALA A 166 -10.88 -10.14 -14.59
N GLY A 167 -9.91 -10.09 -13.68
CA GLY A 167 -9.40 -8.87 -13.06
C GLY A 167 -8.11 -8.41 -13.72
N LEU A 168 -6.98 -9.05 -13.35
CA LEU A 168 -5.67 -8.75 -13.92
C LEU A 168 -5.56 -9.09 -15.41
N ASP A 169 -6.23 -10.16 -15.87
CA ASP A 169 -6.30 -10.55 -17.28
C ASP A 169 -7.54 -9.95 -17.96
N THR A 170 -7.68 -8.62 -17.89
CA THR A 170 -8.85 -7.88 -18.45
C THR A 170 -9.08 -8.21 -19.94
N LEU A 171 -8.02 -8.51 -20.68
CA LEU A 171 -8.09 -8.83 -22.11
C LEU A 171 -8.90 -10.10 -22.41
N ARG A 172 -9.07 -10.98 -21.42
CA ARG A 172 -9.81 -12.24 -21.56
C ARG A 172 -11.22 -12.19 -20.96
N LEU A 173 -11.77 -11.01 -20.70
CA LEU A 173 -13.16 -10.87 -20.26
C LEU A 173 -14.14 -11.57 -21.23
N GLU A 174 -15.23 -12.08 -20.67
CA GLU A 174 -16.22 -12.95 -21.29
C GLU A 174 -17.58 -12.27 -21.51
N THR A 175 -17.90 -11.19 -20.79
CA THR A 175 -19.16 -10.45 -21.01
C THR A 175 -19.27 -10.07 -22.48
N ALA A 176 -20.29 -10.58 -23.16
CA ALA A 176 -20.46 -10.47 -24.60
C ALA A 176 -21.54 -9.44 -24.93
N ALA A 177 -21.32 -8.65 -25.97
CA ALA A 177 -22.32 -7.77 -26.58
C ALA A 177 -22.56 -8.24 -28.02
N LYS A 178 -23.64 -9.00 -28.22
CA LYS A 178 -24.01 -9.56 -29.52
C LYS A 178 -24.89 -8.57 -30.28
N GLU A 179 -24.46 -8.18 -31.48
CA GLU A 179 -25.27 -7.32 -32.35
C GLU A 179 -26.49 -8.07 -32.88
N ASN A 180 -27.64 -7.41 -32.81
CA ASN A 180 -28.94 -7.88 -33.26
C ASN A 180 -29.21 -7.40 -34.70
N SER A 181 -30.24 -7.94 -35.35
CA SER A 181 -30.57 -7.60 -36.75
C SER A 181 -31.03 -6.15 -36.95
N ASP A 182 -31.52 -5.50 -35.90
CA ASP A 182 -31.95 -4.09 -35.88
C ASP A 182 -30.80 -3.12 -35.54
N GLY A 183 -29.58 -3.64 -35.33
CA GLY A 183 -28.40 -2.87 -34.94
C GLY A 183 -28.23 -2.66 -33.43
N SER A 184 -29.21 -3.01 -32.60
CA SER A 184 -29.04 -3.02 -31.14
C SER A 184 -28.06 -4.13 -30.70
N PHE A 185 -27.65 -4.13 -29.43
CA PHE A 185 -26.82 -5.18 -28.86
C PHE A 185 -27.53 -5.87 -27.70
N SER A 186 -27.41 -7.19 -27.63
CA SER A 186 -27.79 -8.00 -26.46
C SER A 186 -26.55 -8.31 -25.64
N VAL A 187 -26.51 -7.82 -24.39
CA VAL A 187 -25.39 -8.02 -23.46
C VAL A 187 -25.68 -9.19 -22.54
N THR A 188 -24.74 -10.12 -22.44
CA THR A 188 -24.80 -11.26 -21.52
C THR A 188 -23.46 -11.47 -20.83
N GLY A 189 -23.47 -11.57 -19.51
CA GLY A 189 -22.27 -11.77 -18.71
C GLY A 189 -22.40 -11.25 -17.28
N GLN A 190 -21.27 -11.15 -16.59
CA GLN A 190 -21.21 -10.69 -15.22
C GLN A 190 -20.04 -9.74 -15.02
N LYS A 191 -20.32 -8.61 -14.37
CA LYS A 191 -19.31 -7.71 -13.80
C LYS A 191 -19.33 -7.81 -12.28
N ILE A 192 -18.19 -7.54 -11.65
CA ILE A 192 -18.02 -7.60 -10.20
C ILE A 192 -17.16 -6.43 -9.71
N TRP A 193 -17.36 -6.03 -8.45
CA TRP A 193 -16.73 -4.86 -7.83
C TRP A 193 -17.13 -3.52 -8.45
N ILE A 194 -18.34 -3.45 -9.02
CA ILE A 194 -18.82 -2.23 -9.67
C ILE A 194 -19.28 -1.24 -8.61
N THR A 195 -18.46 -0.22 -8.38
CA THR A 195 -18.70 0.85 -7.41
C THR A 195 -19.86 1.74 -7.87
N CYS A 196 -20.70 2.19 -6.94
CA CYS A 196 -21.85 3.08 -7.19
C CYS A 196 -22.96 2.53 -8.12
N ALA A 197 -22.96 1.26 -8.51
CA ALA A 197 -23.95 0.75 -9.47
C ALA A 197 -25.40 0.92 -8.98
N GLN A 198 -25.63 0.93 -7.67
CA GLN A 198 -26.96 1.10 -7.08
C GLN A 198 -27.54 2.50 -7.29
N VAL A 199 -26.69 3.50 -7.49
CA VAL A 199 -27.06 4.91 -7.65
C VAL A 199 -26.69 5.48 -9.02
N ALA A 200 -25.92 4.73 -9.83
CA ALA A 200 -25.56 5.13 -11.18
C ALA A 200 -26.76 5.08 -12.13
N SER A 201 -26.77 6.05 -13.06
CA SER A 201 -27.68 6.13 -14.20
C SER A 201 -27.02 5.59 -15.46
N LYS A 202 -25.71 5.82 -15.60
CA LYS A 202 -24.92 5.38 -16.75
C LYS A 202 -23.82 4.40 -16.30
N MET A 203 -23.53 3.41 -17.13
CA MET A 203 -22.34 2.57 -17.00
C MET A 203 -21.48 2.70 -18.24
N ILE A 204 -20.18 2.90 -18.02
CA ILE A 204 -19.17 2.77 -19.06
C ILE A 204 -18.73 1.30 -19.04
N LEU A 205 -19.27 0.50 -19.97
CA LEU A 205 -19.18 -0.96 -20.02
C LEU A 205 -18.14 -1.40 -21.05
N LEU A 206 -17.20 -2.26 -20.64
CA LEU A 206 -16.33 -3.00 -21.55
C LEU A 206 -16.87 -4.40 -21.79
N ALA A 207 -17.18 -4.73 -23.04
CA ALA A 207 -17.72 -6.02 -23.43
C ALA A 207 -17.08 -6.53 -24.73
N ARG A 208 -17.13 -7.86 -24.93
CA ARG A 208 -16.62 -8.55 -26.10
C ARG A 208 -17.66 -8.55 -27.22
N THR A 209 -17.32 -7.91 -28.33
CA THR A 209 -18.15 -7.87 -29.56
C THR A 209 -17.62 -8.79 -30.65
N THR A 210 -16.40 -9.30 -30.53
CA THR A 210 -15.87 -10.37 -31.38
C THR A 210 -15.24 -11.45 -30.50
N PRO A 211 -15.64 -12.73 -30.66
CA PRO A 211 -15.11 -13.83 -29.88
C PRO A 211 -13.58 -13.90 -29.87
N LEU A 212 -13.01 -14.34 -28.75
CA LEU A 212 -11.56 -14.35 -28.53
C LEU A 212 -10.82 -15.27 -29.52
N ASP A 213 -11.45 -16.37 -29.94
CA ASP A 213 -10.96 -17.31 -30.94
C ASP A 213 -10.99 -16.77 -32.38
N LYS A 214 -11.63 -15.61 -32.60
CA LYS A 214 -11.77 -14.95 -33.91
C LYS A 214 -10.93 -13.69 -34.06
N VAL A 215 -10.05 -13.40 -33.10
CA VAL A 215 -9.14 -12.26 -33.14
C VAL A 215 -7.69 -12.71 -33.07
N THR A 216 -6.78 -11.89 -33.61
CA THR A 216 -5.34 -12.23 -33.58
C THR A 216 -4.71 -11.86 -32.25
N LYS A 217 -5.15 -10.75 -31.65
CA LYS A 217 -4.66 -10.28 -30.35
C LYS A 217 -5.80 -10.23 -29.33
N PRO A 218 -5.59 -10.64 -28.07
CA PRO A 218 -6.62 -10.55 -27.03
C PRO A 218 -7.17 -9.13 -26.78
N SER A 219 -6.40 -8.10 -27.13
CA SER A 219 -6.80 -6.68 -27.07
C SER A 219 -7.74 -6.24 -28.19
N GLU A 220 -7.95 -7.08 -29.21
CA GLU A 220 -8.95 -6.90 -30.25
C GLU A 220 -10.28 -7.56 -29.83
N GLY A 221 -11.37 -7.17 -30.50
CA GLY A 221 -12.69 -7.77 -30.26
C GLY A 221 -13.43 -7.26 -29.02
N LEU A 222 -12.84 -6.31 -28.29
CA LEU A 222 -13.46 -5.60 -27.17
C LEU A 222 -14.03 -4.25 -27.65
N SER A 223 -15.22 -3.90 -27.20
CA SER A 223 -15.89 -2.61 -27.46
C SER A 223 -16.29 -1.95 -26.14
N LEU A 224 -16.31 -0.61 -26.16
CA LEU A 224 -16.69 0.21 -25.03
C LEU A 224 -18.06 0.82 -25.28
N PHE A 225 -18.92 0.83 -24.27
CA PHE A 225 -20.28 1.34 -24.38
C PHE A 225 -20.60 2.32 -23.25
N CYS A 226 -21.35 3.38 -23.53
CA CYS A 226 -22.06 4.17 -22.54
C CYS A 226 -23.51 3.70 -22.51
N ILE A 227 -23.85 2.87 -21.52
CA ILE A 227 -25.18 2.25 -21.42
C ILE A 227 -25.99 2.92 -20.31
N ASP A 228 -27.31 2.94 -20.49
CA ASP A 228 -28.24 3.22 -19.40
C ASP A 228 -28.35 2.02 -18.47
N LEU A 229 -28.42 2.28 -17.17
CA LEU A 229 -28.79 1.29 -16.15
C LEU A 229 -30.29 1.39 -15.85
N ASN A 230 -31.09 0.88 -16.78
CA ASN A 230 -32.54 0.84 -16.64
C ASN A 230 -32.96 -0.35 -15.78
N ARG A 231 -33.35 -0.07 -14.54
CA ARG A 231 -33.76 -1.08 -13.55
C ARG A 231 -35.09 -1.75 -13.89
N ASP A 232 -35.91 -1.13 -14.73
CA ASP A 232 -37.20 -1.67 -15.18
C ASP A 232 -37.06 -2.58 -16.41
N GLN A 233 -35.91 -2.55 -17.08
CA GLN A 233 -35.65 -3.38 -18.24
C GLN A 233 -35.23 -4.80 -17.81
N PRO A 234 -35.82 -5.86 -18.42
CA PRO A 234 -35.43 -7.23 -18.11
C PRO A 234 -33.97 -7.50 -18.50
N GLY A 235 -33.35 -8.43 -17.77
CA GLY A 235 -31.98 -8.86 -18.04
C GLY A 235 -30.90 -8.08 -17.29
N LEU A 236 -31.25 -7.16 -16.39
CA LEU A 236 -30.30 -6.48 -15.50
C LEU A 236 -30.59 -6.84 -14.04
N GLU A 237 -29.60 -7.43 -13.35
CA GLU A 237 -29.64 -7.66 -11.91
C GLU A 237 -28.40 -7.08 -11.25
N MET A 238 -28.56 -6.41 -10.10
CA MET A 238 -27.45 -5.83 -9.34
C MET A 238 -27.52 -6.27 -7.87
N ARG A 239 -26.45 -6.92 -7.39
CA ARG A 239 -26.34 -7.40 -6.00
C ARG A 239 -25.22 -6.67 -5.28
N ARG A 240 -25.54 -6.10 -4.12
CA ARG A 240 -24.56 -5.40 -3.27
C ARG A 240 -23.59 -6.40 -2.63
N ILE A 241 -22.31 -6.04 -2.60
CA ILE A 241 -21.24 -6.74 -1.91
C ILE A 241 -20.92 -6.01 -0.61
N LYS A 242 -20.94 -6.74 0.52
CA LYS A 242 -20.47 -6.22 1.80
C LYS A 242 -18.95 -6.14 1.81
N LYS A 243 -18.41 -4.97 2.17
CA LYS A 243 -16.98 -4.64 2.08
C LYS A 243 -16.37 -4.41 3.45
N MET A 244 -15.04 -4.57 3.52
CA MET A 244 -14.24 -4.26 4.70
C MET A 244 -14.21 -2.74 5.02
N GLY A 245 -14.03 -1.90 4.02
CA GLY A 245 -13.96 -0.44 4.16
C GLY A 245 -14.71 0.27 3.02
N GLY A 246 -14.86 1.59 3.13
CA GLY A 246 -15.60 2.39 2.16
C GLY A 246 -17.08 2.02 2.12
N ARG A 247 -17.67 1.68 3.28
CA ARG A 247 -19.00 1.04 3.34
C ARG A 247 -20.13 1.99 2.99
N ALA A 248 -19.91 3.30 3.10
CA ALA A 248 -20.85 4.32 2.66
C ALA A 248 -21.15 4.23 1.15
N VAL A 249 -20.20 3.77 0.33
CA VAL A 249 -20.39 3.66 -1.13
C VAL A 249 -20.58 2.20 -1.49
N ASP A 250 -21.61 1.85 -2.26
CA ASP A 250 -21.88 0.47 -2.66
C ASP A 250 -20.84 -0.08 -3.66
N ALA A 251 -20.64 -1.39 -3.63
CA ALA A 251 -19.94 -2.14 -4.67
C ALA A 251 -20.79 -3.36 -5.03
N ASN A 252 -20.79 -3.78 -6.29
CA ASN A 252 -21.81 -4.69 -6.78
C ASN A 252 -21.28 -5.78 -7.70
N GLU A 253 -21.96 -6.91 -7.66
CA GLU A 253 -22.08 -7.81 -8.81
C GLU A 253 -23.19 -7.27 -9.71
N VAL A 254 -22.93 -7.21 -11.01
CA VAL A 254 -23.89 -6.78 -12.03
C VAL A 254 -24.01 -7.90 -13.05
N PHE A 255 -25.20 -8.46 -13.20
CA PHE A 255 -25.50 -9.55 -14.11
C PHE A 255 -26.30 -9.00 -15.29
N PHE A 256 -25.89 -9.41 -16.48
CA PHE A 256 -26.58 -9.14 -17.73
C PHE A 256 -27.05 -10.45 -18.33
N ASP A 257 -28.34 -10.57 -18.62
CA ASP A 257 -28.94 -11.68 -19.35
C ASP A 257 -29.74 -11.14 -20.54
N ASN A 258 -29.10 -11.14 -21.71
CA ASN A 258 -29.65 -10.58 -22.95
C ASN A 258 -30.15 -9.13 -22.78
N TYR A 259 -29.48 -8.35 -21.93
CA TYR A 259 -29.81 -6.96 -21.67
C TYR A 259 -29.60 -6.14 -22.95
N THR A 260 -30.68 -5.54 -23.46
CA THR A 260 -30.65 -4.88 -24.77
C THR A 260 -30.19 -3.43 -24.65
N ILE A 261 -29.17 -3.05 -25.40
CA ILE A 261 -28.66 -1.67 -25.46
C ILE A 261 -28.70 -1.16 -26.91
N PRO A 262 -28.96 0.14 -27.14
CA PRO A 262 -29.02 0.69 -28.49
C PRO A 262 -27.63 0.75 -29.14
N SER A 263 -27.57 0.81 -30.47
CA SER A 263 -26.32 1.01 -31.21
C SER A 263 -25.62 2.32 -30.83
N SER A 264 -26.40 3.35 -30.49
CA SER A 264 -25.91 4.65 -30.03
C SER A 264 -25.18 4.61 -28.70
N SER A 265 -25.21 3.49 -27.96
CA SER A 265 -24.39 3.31 -26.76
C SER A 265 -22.92 3.03 -27.09
N LEU A 266 -22.57 2.60 -28.30
CA LEU A 266 -21.18 2.30 -28.66
C LEU A 266 -20.33 3.57 -28.63
N ILE A 267 -19.22 3.56 -27.89
CA ILE A 267 -18.25 4.66 -27.85
C ILE A 267 -17.18 4.38 -28.90
N GLY A 268 -16.97 5.33 -29.81
CA GLY A 268 -15.99 5.21 -30.88
C GLY A 268 -16.21 3.99 -31.79
N ALA A 269 -15.12 3.39 -32.27
CA ALA A 269 -15.19 2.27 -33.21
C ALA A 269 -15.33 0.92 -32.50
N LYS A 270 -16.21 0.05 -33.03
CA LYS A 270 -16.36 -1.36 -32.64
C LYS A 270 -14.99 -2.07 -32.66
N ASN A 271 -14.78 -2.96 -31.69
CA ASN A 271 -13.55 -3.75 -31.50
C ASN A 271 -12.29 -2.94 -31.16
N LYS A 272 -12.42 -1.63 -30.82
CA LYS A 272 -11.30 -0.77 -30.38
C LYS A 272 -11.40 -0.37 -28.90
N GLY A 273 -12.31 -0.98 -28.15
CA GLY A 273 -12.64 -0.63 -26.76
C GLY A 273 -11.45 -0.66 -25.81
N PHE A 274 -10.55 -1.64 -25.94
CA PHE A 274 -9.40 -1.74 -25.03
C PHE A 274 -8.43 -0.56 -25.13
N LYS A 275 -8.22 0.03 -26.31
CA LYS A 275 -7.37 1.22 -26.42
C LYS A 275 -8.03 2.46 -25.82
N MET A 276 -9.34 2.60 -26.03
CA MET A 276 -10.11 3.74 -25.53
C MET A 276 -10.22 3.72 -24.01
N ILE A 277 -10.42 2.54 -23.41
CA ILE A 277 -10.61 2.42 -21.96
C ILE A 277 -9.36 2.74 -21.15
N LEU A 278 -8.16 2.61 -21.73
CA LEU A 278 -6.90 2.98 -21.07
C LEU A 278 -6.85 4.47 -20.69
N HIS A 279 -7.56 5.34 -21.39
CA HIS A 279 -7.70 6.75 -20.99
C HIS A 279 -8.41 6.87 -19.63
N GLY A 280 -9.45 6.07 -19.40
CA GLY A 280 -10.13 6.01 -18.11
C GLY A 280 -9.26 5.35 -17.03
N MET A 281 -8.63 4.22 -17.33
CA MET A 281 -7.81 3.48 -16.35
C MET A 281 -6.56 4.25 -15.90
N ASN A 282 -5.89 4.97 -16.80
CA ASN A 282 -4.73 5.79 -16.43
C ASN A 282 -5.14 7.02 -15.62
N ALA A 283 -6.28 7.64 -15.93
CA ALA A 283 -6.86 8.69 -15.10
C ALA A 283 -7.21 8.14 -13.70
N GLU A 284 -7.89 6.99 -13.63
CA GLU A 284 -8.24 6.31 -12.37
C GLU A 284 -7.02 6.11 -11.48
N ARG A 285 -5.92 5.61 -12.04
CA ARG A 285 -4.66 5.40 -11.30
C ARG A 285 -4.09 6.70 -10.73
N CYS A 286 -4.16 7.81 -11.47
CA CYS A 286 -3.72 9.12 -10.97
C CYS A 286 -4.60 9.63 -9.83
N LEU A 287 -5.92 9.58 -10.01
CA LEU A 287 -6.89 9.99 -8.98
C LEU A 287 -6.71 9.15 -7.70
N LEU A 288 -6.67 7.84 -7.84
CA LEU A 288 -6.54 6.90 -6.72
C LEU A 288 -5.21 7.05 -5.98
N ALA A 289 -4.14 7.46 -6.66
CA ALA A 289 -2.88 7.83 -6.03
C ALA A 289 -3.05 9.09 -5.14
N GLY A 290 -3.76 10.10 -5.64
CA GLY A 290 -4.15 11.28 -4.85
C GLY A 290 -5.00 10.93 -3.64
N GLU A 291 -6.01 10.08 -3.80
CA GLU A 291 -6.88 9.61 -2.72
C GLU A 291 -6.09 8.91 -1.61
N ALA A 292 -5.17 8.01 -2.00
CA ALA A 292 -4.29 7.32 -1.06
C ALA A 292 -3.38 8.30 -0.30
N LEU A 293 -2.80 9.30 -0.98
CA LEU A 293 -2.02 10.36 -0.33
C LEU A 293 -2.87 11.10 0.70
N GLY A 294 -4.08 11.52 0.33
CA GLY A 294 -4.98 12.26 1.21
C GLY A 294 -5.31 11.47 2.47
N LEU A 295 -5.66 10.19 2.31
CA LEU A 295 -5.91 9.27 3.42
C LEU A 295 -4.69 9.12 4.34
N GLY A 296 -3.49 8.99 3.76
CA GLY A 296 -2.24 8.90 4.49
C GLY A 296 -1.93 10.17 5.31
N TYR A 297 -2.12 11.35 4.71
CA TYR A 297 -1.95 12.64 5.42
C TYR A 297 -2.99 12.84 6.52
N ALA A 298 -4.25 12.43 6.32
CA ALA A 298 -5.29 12.47 7.35
C ALA A 298 -4.90 11.60 8.56
N ALA A 299 -4.52 10.35 8.31
CA ALA A 299 -4.11 9.41 9.35
C ALA A 299 -2.88 9.90 10.11
N LEU A 300 -1.85 10.36 9.39
CA LEU A 300 -0.62 10.87 9.99
C LEU A 300 -0.85 12.15 10.80
N THR A 301 -1.73 13.04 10.33
CA THR A 301 -2.12 14.26 11.06
C THR A 301 -2.82 13.92 12.37
N LYS A 302 -3.76 12.96 12.36
CA LYS A 302 -4.45 12.49 13.58
C LYS A 302 -3.45 11.86 14.56
N ALA A 303 -2.55 11.00 14.07
CA ALA A 303 -1.52 10.35 14.86
C ALA A 303 -0.56 11.35 15.52
N ALA A 304 -0.04 12.30 14.75
CA ALA A 304 0.86 13.34 15.25
C ALA A 304 0.16 14.26 16.26
N SER A 305 -1.12 14.59 16.04
CA SER A 305 -1.90 15.39 16.98
C SER A 305 -2.13 14.67 18.30
N TYR A 306 -2.51 13.38 18.25
CA TYR A 306 -2.65 12.54 19.43
C TYR A 306 -1.32 12.36 20.18
N ALA A 307 -0.22 12.16 19.45
CA ALA A 307 1.10 12.01 20.04
C ALA A 307 1.58 13.24 20.82
N LYS A 308 1.15 14.44 20.41
CA LYS A 308 1.43 15.71 21.10
C LYS A 308 0.61 15.91 22.36
N THR A 309 -0.53 15.25 22.54
CA THR A 309 -1.42 15.51 23.68
C THR A 309 -1.48 14.36 24.67
N ARG A 310 -1.36 13.11 24.20
CA ARG A 310 -1.42 11.91 25.05
C ARG A 310 -0.19 11.82 25.94
N VAL A 311 -0.42 11.70 27.25
CA VAL A 311 0.64 11.54 28.26
C VAL A 311 0.66 10.10 28.79
N VAL A 312 1.83 9.47 28.71
CA VAL A 312 2.12 8.17 29.35
C VAL A 312 3.51 8.29 29.99
N PHE A 313 3.73 7.67 31.15
CA PHE A 313 4.98 7.81 31.91
C PHE A 313 5.38 9.29 32.14
N LYS A 314 4.39 10.13 32.45
CA LYS A 314 4.54 11.57 32.79
C LYS A 314 5.05 12.49 31.66
N ARG A 315 5.09 12.04 30.40
CA ARG A 315 5.40 12.91 29.25
C ARG A 315 4.54 12.60 28.02
N GLN A 316 4.49 13.54 27.09
CA GLN A 316 3.81 13.35 25.80
C GLN A 316 4.44 12.18 25.03
N ILE A 317 3.63 11.29 24.46
CA ILE A 317 4.15 10.09 23.79
C ILE A 317 4.99 10.42 22.54
N GLY A 318 4.75 11.57 21.90
CA GLY A 318 5.52 12.06 20.76
C GLY A 318 6.98 12.39 21.08
N MET A 319 7.37 12.50 22.37
CA MET A 319 8.77 12.65 22.78
C MET A 319 9.54 11.32 22.75
N ASN A 320 8.86 10.19 22.58
CA ASN A 320 9.49 8.88 22.49
C ASN A 320 9.92 8.61 21.04
N GLN A 321 11.19 8.27 20.81
CA GLN A 321 11.70 7.95 19.47
C GLN A 321 10.96 6.79 18.80
N ALA A 322 10.48 5.82 19.58
CA ALA A 322 9.66 4.70 19.09
C ALA A 322 8.30 5.13 18.50
N ILE A 323 7.84 6.35 18.78
CA ILE A 323 6.65 6.97 18.15
C ILE A 323 7.09 7.97 17.08
N ALA A 324 8.06 8.84 17.40
CA ALA A 324 8.47 9.91 16.50
C ALA A 324 9.11 9.39 15.19
N HIS A 325 10.01 8.40 15.25
CA HIS A 325 10.72 7.91 14.07
C HIS A 325 9.78 7.20 13.07
N PRO A 326 8.87 6.29 13.48
CA PRO A 326 7.94 5.69 12.53
C PRO A 326 6.98 6.70 11.88
N LEU A 327 6.55 7.74 12.60
CA LEU A 327 5.72 8.80 12.02
C LEU A 327 6.52 9.64 11.01
N ALA A 328 7.81 9.91 11.29
CA ALA A 328 8.69 10.58 10.34
C ALA A 328 8.98 9.73 9.08
N ASP A 329 9.17 8.42 9.23
CA ASP A 329 9.31 7.48 8.12
C ASP A 329 8.07 7.46 7.22
N ALA A 330 6.87 7.39 7.82
CA ALA A 330 5.61 7.46 7.09
C ALA A 330 5.46 8.80 6.34
N TYR A 331 5.83 9.92 6.97
CA TYR A 331 5.84 11.24 6.34
C TYR A 331 6.73 11.28 5.09
N MET A 332 7.98 10.82 5.20
CA MET A 332 8.91 10.82 4.07
C MET A 332 8.41 9.97 2.90
N LYS A 333 7.76 8.84 3.18
CA LYS A 333 7.14 7.99 2.16
C LYS A 333 5.99 8.70 1.45
N LEU A 334 5.14 9.42 2.18
CA LEU A 334 4.06 10.22 1.59
C LEU A 334 4.60 11.36 0.72
N GLU A 335 5.64 12.05 1.16
CA GLU A 335 6.27 13.12 0.36
C GLU A 335 6.94 12.58 -0.91
N ALA A 336 7.56 11.39 -0.86
CA ALA A 336 8.10 10.73 -2.05
C ALA A 336 6.98 10.30 -3.02
N ALA A 337 5.91 9.70 -2.50
CA ALA A 337 4.76 9.29 -3.30
C ALA A 337 4.01 10.48 -3.92
N LYS A 338 3.99 11.63 -3.24
CA LYS A 338 3.44 12.89 -3.76
C LYS A 338 4.13 13.32 -5.05
N LEU A 339 5.46 13.29 -5.08
CA LEU A 339 6.21 13.66 -6.28
C LEU A 339 5.87 12.75 -7.47
N ALA A 340 5.81 11.43 -7.24
CA ALA A 340 5.43 10.47 -8.28
C ALA A 340 3.98 10.70 -8.76
N THR A 341 3.06 10.93 -7.84
CA THR A 341 1.62 11.14 -8.12
C THR A 341 1.38 12.33 -9.03
N TYR A 342 1.91 13.49 -8.66
CA TYR A 342 1.70 14.70 -9.46
C TYR A 342 2.57 14.76 -10.72
N HIS A 343 3.66 13.98 -10.77
CA HIS A 343 4.35 13.74 -12.04
C HIS A 343 3.48 12.93 -13.02
N ALA A 344 2.86 11.84 -12.55
CA ALA A 344 1.99 11.01 -13.38
C ALA A 344 0.76 11.76 -13.88
N ALA A 345 0.13 12.55 -13.01
CA ALA A 345 -1.05 13.34 -13.39
C ALA A 345 -0.72 14.41 -14.45
N ARG A 346 0.43 15.11 -14.32
CA ARG A 346 0.91 16.03 -15.37
C ARG A 346 1.19 15.33 -16.70
N LEU A 347 1.88 14.18 -16.66
CA LEU A 347 2.13 13.38 -17.87
C LEU A 347 0.83 12.91 -18.54
N TYR A 348 -0.20 12.61 -17.76
CA TYR A 348 -1.52 12.29 -18.32
C TYR A 348 -2.12 13.47 -19.09
N ASP A 349 -2.07 14.67 -18.50
CA ASP A 349 -2.60 15.88 -19.14
C ASP A 349 -1.81 16.24 -20.42
N GLU A 350 -0.51 15.96 -20.43
CA GLU A 350 0.38 16.12 -21.59
C GLU A 350 0.33 14.94 -22.58
N SER A 351 -0.59 13.99 -22.42
CA SER A 351 -0.58 12.71 -23.16
C SER A 351 -0.88 12.80 -24.67
N GLY A 352 -1.11 14.00 -25.20
CA GLY A 352 -1.07 14.29 -26.64
C GLY A 352 0.35 14.38 -27.21
N GLU A 353 1.34 14.66 -26.35
CA GLU A 353 2.75 14.84 -26.69
C GLU A 353 3.63 13.70 -26.14
N VAL A 354 3.09 12.90 -25.21
CA VAL A 354 3.75 11.79 -24.53
C VAL A 354 3.20 10.44 -24.98
N ARG A 355 4.05 9.41 -25.04
CA ARG A 355 3.63 8.06 -25.41
C ARG A 355 2.73 7.46 -24.32
N GLN A 356 1.65 6.80 -24.73
CA GLN A 356 0.65 6.26 -23.80
C GLN A 356 1.21 5.20 -22.84
N ASP A 357 2.25 4.45 -23.23
CA ASP A 357 2.90 3.50 -22.34
C ASP A 357 3.73 4.18 -21.24
N GLU A 358 4.33 5.34 -21.52
CA GLU A 358 5.05 6.13 -20.52
C GLU A 358 4.10 6.71 -19.48
N VAL A 359 2.93 7.22 -19.92
CA VAL A 359 1.84 7.64 -19.03
C VAL A 359 1.36 6.45 -18.17
N GLY A 360 1.20 5.27 -18.79
CA GLY A 360 0.82 4.05 -18.09
C GLY A 360 1.82 3.65 -17.01
N VAL A 361 3.13 3.68 -17.30
CA VAL A 361 4.18 3.39 -16.32
C VAL A 361 4.15 4.41 -15.17
N ALA A 362 4.05 5.70 -15.47
CA ALA A 362 4.01 6.75 -14.46
C ALA A 362 2.79 6.61 -13.53
N ALA A 363 1.59 6.46 -14.10
CA ALA A 363 0.34 6.33 -13.34
C ALA A 363 0.32 5.08 -12.44
N ASN A 364 0.80 3.94 -12.96
CA ASN A 364 0.95 2.72 -12.18
C ASN A 364 1.96 2.88 -11.02
N SER A 365 3.12 3.48 -11.30
CA SER A 365 4.17 3.69 -10.28
C SER A 365 3.68 4.63 -9.17
N ALA A 366 3.02 5.73 -9.56
CA ALA A 366 2.42 6.69 -8.64
C ALA A 366 1.43 6.01 -7.68
N LYS A 367 0.45 5.30 -8.24
CA LYS A 367 -0.58 4.59 -7.47
C LYS A 367 0.03 3.58 -6.51
N TYR A 368 0.99 2.78 -6.97
CA TYR A 368 1.71 1.82 -6.13
C TYR A 368 2.36 2.52 -4.93
N MET A 369 3.16 3.56 -5.19
CA MET A 369 3.91 4.26 -4.14
C MET A 369 2.97 4.94 -3.15
N ALA A 370 1.90 5.58 -3.64
CA ALA A 370 0.91 6.22 -2.81
C ALA A 370 0.16 5.23 -1.92
N ALA A 371 -0.25 4.07 -2.46
CA ALA A 371 -0.94 3.04 -1.71
C ALA A 371 -0.07 2.44 -0.57
N GLU A 372 1.22 2.15 -0.85
CA GLU A 372 2.14 1.66 0.18
C GLU A 372 2.44 2.72 1.25
N ALA A 373 2.62 3.98 0.85
CA ALA A 373 2.83 5.08 1.79
C ALA A 373 1.61 5.32 2.68
N ALA A 374 0.41 5.30 2.09
CA ALA A 374 -0.86 5.45 2.80
C ALA A 374 -1.08 4.32 3.82
N PHE A 375 -0.81 3.08 3.43
CA PHE A 375 -0.89 1.92 4.32
C PHE A 375 0.04 2.07 5.52
N ALA A 376 1.31 2.42 5.27
CA ALA A 376 2.28 2.66 6.35
C ALA A 376 1.79 3.78 7.29
N ALA A 377 1.30 4.90 6.75
CA ALA A 377 0.77 5.99 7.57
C ALA A 377 -0.46 5.60 8.40
N CYS A 378 -1.41 4.86 7.81
CA CYS A 378 -2.60 4.38 8.51
C CYS A 378 -2.26 3.37 9.61
N GLU A 379 -1.36 2.41 9.33
CA GLU A 379 -0.87 1.46 10.33
C GLU A 379 -0.19 2.19 11.49
N ARG A 380 0.73 3.13 11.19
CA ARG A 380 1.39 3.93 12.24
C ARG A 380 0.40 4.75 13.04
N ALA A 381 -0.68 5.24 12.43
CA ALA A 381 -1.71 5.98 13.14
C ALA A 381 -2.44 5.09 14.15
N VAL A 382 -2.93 3.92 13.73
CA VAL A 382 -3.58 2.95 14.63
C VAL A 382 -2.66 2.59 15.80
N LEU A 383 -1.40 2.24 15.52
CA LEU A 383 -0.43 1.86 16.56
C LEU A 383 -0.07 3.02 17.51
N THR A 384 0.01 4.24 17.01
CA THR A 384 0.29 5.43 17.83
C THR A 384 -0.85 5.75 18.80
N LEU A 385 -2.10 5.53 18.37
CA LEU A 385 -3.27 5.75 19.23
C LEU A 385 -3.47 4.61 20.25
N GLY A 386 -2.82 3.45 20.05
CA GLY A 386 -2.94 2.29 20.93
C GLY A 386 -4.37 1.74 20.93
N GLY A 387 -4.92 1.45 22.10
CA GLY A 387 -6.30 0.96 22.21
C GLY A 387 -7.34 1.91 21.59
N MET A 388 -7.09 3.22 21.59
CA MET A 388 -7.97 4.19 20.94
C MET A 388 -7.89 4.13 19.40
N GLY A 389 -6.78 3.63 18.85
CA GLY A 389 -6.64 3.41 17.41
C GLY A 389 -7.52 2.26 16.89
N TYR A 390 -8.07 1.44 17.80
CA TYR A 390 -9.01 0.37 17.48
C TYR A 390 -10.48 0.78 17.67
N ALA A 391 -10.74 1.96 18.25
CA ALA A 391 -12.08 2.45 18.52
C ALA A 391 -12.60 3.30 17.34
N VAL A 392 -13.85 3.05 16.95
CA VAL A 392 -14.50 3.68 15.79
C VAL A 392 -14.52 5.22 15.87
N GLU A 393 -14.65 5.77 17.08
CA GLU A 393 -14.73 7.22 17.33
C GLU A 393 -13.45 7.99 16.93
N TYR A 394 -12.31 7.30 16.74
CA TYR A 394 -11.01 7.92 16.40
C TYR A 394 -10.68 7.93 14.91
N ASP A 395 -11.55 7.40 14.04
CA ASP A 395 -11.45 7.38 12.56
C ASP A 395 -10.31 6.53 11.96
N VAL A 396 -9.17 6.42 12.64
CA VAL A 396 -7.96 5.77 12.09
C VAL A 396 -8.19 4.28 11.80
N GLU A 397 -9.10 3.62 12.51
CA GLU A 397 -9.50 2.25 12.22
C GLU A 397 -10.19 2.15 10.84
N ARG A 398 -11.08 3.11 10.54
CA ARG A 398 -11.81 3.17 9.26
C ARG A 398 -10.86 3.47 8.13
N TRP A 399 -9.98 4.45 8.30
CA TRP A 399 -8.96 4.77 7.31
C TRP A 399 -8.00 3.60 7.08
N PHE A 400 -7.66 2.82 8.12
CA PHE A 400 -6.85 1.61 7.96
C PHE A 400 -7.59 0.52 7.17
N ARG A 401 -8.89 0.32 7.39
CA ARG A 401 -9.70 -0.59 6.54
C ARG A 401 -9.75 -0.11 5.08
N GLU A 402 -9.95 1.18 4.88
CA GLU A 402 -10.08 1.82 3.57
C GLU A 402 -8.77 1.83 2.76
N CYS A 403 -7.60 1.97 3.42
CA CYS A 403 -6.30 2.07 2.74
C CYS A 403 -5.88 0.79 1.99
N LEU A 404 -6.57 -0.34 2.22
CA LEU A 404 -6.33 -1.58 1.50
C LEU A 404 -6.84 -1.53 0.05
N VAL A 405 -7.88 -0.75 -0.24
CA VAL A 405 -8.45 -0.67 -1.59
C VAL A 405 -7.43 -0.17 -2.63
N PRO A 406 -6.71 0.94 -2.40
CA PRO A 406 -5.63 1.38 -3.29
C PRO A 406 -4.50 0.36 -3.50
N ARG A 407 -4.34 -0.63 -2.62
CA ARG A 407 -3.34 -1.71 -2.81
C ARG A 407 -3.83 -2.83 -3.73
N ILE A 408 -5.15 -2.92 -3.93
CA ILE A 408 -5.81 -4.02 -4.65
C ILE A 408 -6.34 -3.56 -6.02
N ALA A 409 -6.95 -2.37 -6.10
CA ALA A 409 -7.62 -1.86 -7.31
C ALA A 409 -6.88 -0.66 -7.90
N PRO A 410 -6.98 -0.35 -9.22
CA PRO A 410 -7.57 -1.20 -10.27
C PRO A 410 -6.68 -2.38 -10.70
N SER A 411 -5.39 -2.36 -10.33
CA SER A 411 -4.47 -3.49 -10.43
C SER A 411 -3.81 -3.76 -9.08
N ASP A 412 -3.71 -5.03 -8.71
CA ASP A 412 -3.09 -5.42 -7.45
C ASP A 412 -1.56 -5.27 -7.50
N ILE A 413 -0.94 -5.27 -6.33
CA ILE A 413 0.50 -5.04 -6.16
C ILE A 413 1.37 -6.07 -6.94
N HIS A 414 0.83 -7.27 -7.18
CA HIS A 414 1.52 -8.36 -7.85
C HIS A 414 1.41 -8.27 -9.38
N GLY A 415 0.24 -7.89 -9.89
CA GLY A 415 0.00 -7.58 -11.30
C GLY A 415 0.80 -6.36 -11.77
N LEU A 416 0.92 -5.32 -10.93
CA LEU A 416 1.76 -4.14 -11.19
C LEU A 416 3.24 -4.51 -11.42
N ARG A 417 3.78 -5.43 -10.63
CA ARG A 417 5.17 -5.91 -10.77
C ARG A 417 5.38 -6.83 -11.97
N MET A 418 4.36 -7.59 -12.40
CA MET A 418 4.48 -8.58 -13.46
C MET A 418 4.13 -8.06 -14.87
N THR A 419 3.18 -7.14 -15.01
CA THR A 419 2.57 -6.80 -16.32
C THR A 419 2.77 -5.35 -16.77
N ASP A 420 2.74 -4.39 -15.83
CA ASP A 420 2.71 -2.96 -16.16
C ASP A 420 4.09 -2.27 -16.13
N LEU A 421 5.07 -2.80 -15.39
CA LEU A 421 6.45 -2.29 -15.34
C LEU A 421 7.39 -2.93 -16.38
N HIS A 422 6.89 -3.85 -17.20
CA HIS A 422 7.68 -4.55 -18.21
C HIS A 422 8.44 -3.61 -19.18
N PRO A 423 7.84 -2.48 -19.65
CA PRO A 423 8.56 -1.52 -20.50
C PRO A 423 9.69 -0.78 -19.76
N ALA A 424 9.49 -0.43 -18.49
CA ALA A 424 10.51 0.23 -17.68
C ALA A 424 11.67 -0.73 -17.31
N ILE A 425 11.33 -2.01 -17.08
CA ILE A 425 12.31 -3.10 -16.90
C ILE A 425 13.09 -3.34 -18.21
N ALA A 426 12.43 -3.23 -19.37
CA ALA A 426 13.09 -3.28 -20.67
C ALA A 426 14.01 -2.06 -20.91
N LEU A 427 13.67 -0.86 -20.43
CA LEU A 427 14.53 0.33 -20.54
C LEU A 427 15.80 0.24 -19.68
N ILE A 428 15.74 -0.45 -18.53
CA ILE A 428 16.92 -0.75 -17.70
C ILE A 428 17.89 -1.69 -18.45
N SER A 429 17.39 -2.46 -19.42
CA SER A 429 18.20 -3.39 -20.23
C SER A 429 18.88 -2.74 -21.46
N THR A 430 18.64 -1.46 -21.75
CA THR A 430 19.11 -0.80 -22.98
C THR A 430 20.16 0.31 -22.82
N PHE A 431 20.71 0.55 -21.61
CA PHE A 431 21.84 1.49 -21.46
C PHE A 431 23.15 0.88 -21.97
N PRO A 432 23.77 1.43 -23.04
CA PRO A 432 25.11 1.03 -23.43
C PRO A 432 26.12 1.79 -22.56
N HIS A 433 27.07 1.05 -21.97
CA HIS A 433 28.30 1.54 -21.29
C HIS A 433 28.41 1.50 -19.75
N VAL A 434 27.57 0.77 -19.02
CA VAL A 434 27.97 0.27 -17.69
C VAL A 434 27.87 -1.26 -17.71
N SER A 435 29.02 -1.91 -17.81
CA SER A 435 29.14 -3.37 -17.86
C SER A 435 28.80 -3.97 -16.50
N LEU A 436 27.51 -4.21 -16.26
CA LEU A 436 27.04 -5.20 -15.31
C LEU A 436 26.48 -6.38 -16.13
N THR A 437 27.35 -7.32 -16.46
CA THR A 437 26.99 -8.53 -17.21
C THR A 437 26.04 -9.39 -16.36
N ILE A 438 24.74 -9.19 -16.50
CA ILE A 438 23.74 -10.18 -16.08
C ILE A 438 23.38 -11.01 -17.31
N HIS A 439 23.92 -12.23 -17.38
CA HIS A 439 23.44 -13.25 -18.30
C HIS A 439 22.03 -13.70 -17.89
N LEU A 440 20.99 -13.14 -18.52
CA LEU A 440 19.66 -13.71 -18.49
C LEU A 440 19.53 -14.77 -19.60
N SER A 441 19.92 -16.00 -19.25
CA SER A 441 19.49 -17.19 -19.96
C SER A 441 17.97 -17.32 -19.84
N THR A 442 17.29 -17.29 -20.97
CA THR A 442 15.86 -17.63 -21.11
C THR A 442 15.68 -19.13 -20.91
N GLU A 443 15.81 -19.59 -19.66
CA GLU A 443 15.33 -20.84 -19.10
C GLU A 443 15.89 -20.94 -17.67
N HIS A 444 15.24 -20.31 -16.69
CA HIS A 444 15.55 -20.55 -15.28
C HIS A 444 14.27 -20.73 -14.48
N LYS A 445 13.95 -22.00 -14.17
CA LYS A 445 13.31 -22.34 -12.89
C LYS A 445 13.99 -21.52 -11.78
N PRO A 446 13.26 -21.05 -10.74
CA PRO A 446 13.88 -20.35 -9.62
C PRO A 446 15.11 -21.15 -9.18
N PRO A 447 16.29 -20.51 -8.96
CA PRO A 447 17.50 -21.26 -8.65
C PRO A 447 17.16 -22.22 -7.50
N LYS A 448 17.31 -23.52 -7.75
CA LYS A 448 17.17 -24.53 -6.69
C LYS A 448 18.09 -24.05 -5.58
N MET A 449 17.54 -23.70 -4.42
CA MET A 449 18.36 -23.39 -3.25
C MET A 449 19.21 -24.62 -2.95
N THR A 450 20.47 -24.61 -3.38
CA THR A 450 21.38 -25.73 -3.18
C THR A 450 21.93 -25.67 -1.77
N ARG A 451 21.62 -26.70 -0.98
CA ARG A 451 22.27 -26.94 0.31
C ARG A 451 23.45 -27.87 0.07
N THR A 452 24.65 -27.46 0.45
CA THR A 452 25.85 -28.27 0.26
C THR A 452 26.38 -28.74 1.61
N PRO A 453 26.49 -30.05 1.85
CA PRO A 453 27.07 -30.56 3.07
C PRO A 453 28.58 -30.29 3.12
N VAL A 454 29.07 -29.95 4.30
CA VAL A 454 30.50 -29.75 4.60
C VAL A 454 30.99 -30.94 5.41
N SER A 455 32.13 -31.49 5.02
CA SER A 455 32.79 -32.59 5.70
C SER A 455 34.31 -32.44 5.61
N THR A 456 35.00 -32.45 6.75
CA THR A 456 36.46 -32.41 6.85
C THR A 456 36.97 -33.50 7.80
N LYS A 457 38.15 -34.05 7.48
CA LYS A 457 38.88 -34.99 8.37
C LYS A 457 39.60 -34.29 9.52
N LYS A 458 39.64 -32.95 9.52
CA LYS A 458 40.26 -32.13 10.56
C LYS A 458 39.33 -31.87 11.76
N ALA A 459 38.07 -32.31 11.69
CA ALA A 459 37.09 -32.23 12.75
C ALA A 459 36.44 -33.61 12.97
N PRO A 460 35.84 -33.88 14.15
CA PRO A 460 35.25 -35.17 14.47
C PRO A 460 34.20 -35.60 13.45
N ALA A 461 34.25 -36.86 13.03
CA ALA A 461 33.25 -37.43 12.15
C ALA A 461 31.88 -37.47 12.84
N VAL A 462 30.81 -37.24 12.08
CA VAL A 462 29.43 -37.32 12.57
C VAL A 462 28.68 -38.45 11.86
N PRO A 463 27.67 -39.07 12.48
CA PRO A 463 26.83 -40.05 11.81
C PRO A 463 26.07 -39.41 10.63
N GLN A 464 26.52 -39.68 9.41
CA GLN A 464 25.95 -39.08 8.19
C GLN A 464 24.47 -39.42 7.96
N SER A 465 23.98 -40.51 8.56
CA SER A 465 22.57 -40.87 8.56
C SER A 465 21.69 -39.92 9.39
N LEU A 466 22.29 -39.12 10.28
CA LEU A 466 21.57 -38.24 11.21
C LEU A 466 21.89 -36.76 10.97
N MET A 467 23.15 -36.41 10.68
CA MET A 467 23.60 -35.03 10.59
C MET A 467 24.86 -34.85 9.73
N ASN A 468 25.10 -33.61 9.29
CA ASN A 468 26.34 -33.18 8.65
C ASN A 468 27.17 -32.33 9.63
N GLN A 469 28.49 -32.20 9.42
CA GLN A 469 29.31 -31.31 10.24
C GLN A 469 28.87 -29.84 10.08
N ALA A 470 28.55 -29.43 8.85
CA ALA A 470 27.84 -28.19 8.55
C ALA A 470 27.08 -28.27 7.22
N ILE A 471 26.21 -27.30 6.98
CA ILE A 471 25.56 -27.07 5.69
C ILE A 471 25.87 -25.65 5.21
N ILE A 472 26.27 -25.50 3.95
CA ILE A 472 26.30 -24.21 3.26
C ILE A 472 24.94 -23.97 2.61
N ALA A 473 24.32 -22.83 2.90
CA ALA A 473 23.10 -22.39 2.26
C ALA A 473 23.07 -20.85 2.16
N ASN A 474 22.78 -20.33 0.97
CA ASN A 474 22.60 -18.89 0.72
C ASN A 474 23.76 -18.00 1.23
N GLY A 475 25.01 -18.44 1.07
CA GLY A 475 26.19 -17.69 1.50
C GLY A 475 26.53 -17.81 2.98
N PHE A 476 25.79 -18.63 3.74
CA PHE A 476 26.04 -18.90 5.16
C PHE A 476 26.47 -20.35 5.37
N VAL A 477 27.27 -20.57 6.42
CA VAL A 477 27.68 -21.87 6.94
C VAL A 477 26.96 -22.09 8.26
N PHE A 478 26.14 -23.13 8.34
CA PHE A 478 25.45 -23.53 9.56
C PHE A 478 26.13 -24.78 10.14
N THR A 479 26.88 -24.63 11.23
CA THR A 479 27.52 -25.78 11.86
C THR A 479 26.54 -26.55 12.73
N SER A 480 26.74 -27.87 12.79
CA SER A 480 26.15 -28.68 13.85
C SER A 480 26.79 -28.35 15.20
N GLY A 481 26.10 -28.72 16.29
CA GLY A 481 26.67 -28.64 17.64
C GLY A 481 27.83 -29.61 17.81
N GLY A 482 28.94 -29.08 18.32
CA GLY A 482 30.16 -29.83 18.59
C GLY A 482 30.45 -29.90 20.08
N VAL A 483 30.82 -31.10 20.53
CA VAL A 483 31.43 -31.35 21.84
C VAL A 483 32.94 -31.57 21.68
N ALA A 484 33.68 -31.60 22.79
CA ALA A 484 35.15 -31.63 22.81
C ALA A 484 35.72 -33.00 22.43
N MET A 485 35.48 -33.43 21.21
CA MET A 485 36.04 -34.66 20.66
C MET A 485 37.36 -34.40 19.93
N ASP A 486 38.28 -35.34 20.07
CA ASP A 486 39.51 -35.38 19.27
C ASP A 486 39.17 -35.86 17.83
N PRO A 487 39.55 -35.11 16.78
CA PRO A 487 39.24 -35.45 15.39
C PRO A 487 39.80 -36.80 14.91
N LYS A 488 40.91 -37.27 15.48
CA LYS A 488 41.59 -38.50 15.06
C LYS A 488 40.99 -39.73 15.73
N THR A 489 40.67 -39.62 17.01
CA THR A 489 40.19 -40.76 17.81
C THR A 489 38.67 -40.83 17.88
N GLY A 490 37.96 -39.72 17.64
CA GLY A 490 36.51 -39.62 17.78
C GLY A 490 36.03 -39.75 19.23
N LYS A 491 36.93 -39.69 20.20
CA LYS A 491 36.62 -39.74 21.63
C LYS A 491 36.64 -38.34 22.23
N MET A 492 35.86 -38.14 23.29
CA MET A 492 35.99 -36.94 24.12
C MET A 492 37.41 -36.83 24.65
N ILE A 493 37.99 -35.63 24.59
CA ILE A 493 39.27 -35.37 25.22
C ILE A 493 39.11 -35.34 26.74
N ASP A 494 40.16 -35.69 27.46
CA ASP A 494 40.25 -35.42 28.89
C ASP A 494 40.54 -33.94 29.11
N GLY A 495 39.93 -33.34 30.13
CA GLY A 495 40.21 -31.95 30.48
C GLY A 495 39.10 -31.28 31.28
N ASP A 496 39.37 -30.04 31.65
CA ASP A 496 38.39 -29.15 32.22
C ASP A 496 37.59 -28.40 31.13
N ILE A 497 36.72 -27.49 31.56
CA ILE A 497 35.89 -26.72 30.65
C ILE A 497 36.73 -25.87 29.67
N GLU A 498 37.92 -25.42 30.09
CA GLU A 498 38.78 -24.57 29.29
C GLU A 498 39.39 -25.41 28.14
N ALA A 499 39.93 -26.58 28.47
CA ALA A 499 40.41 -27.54 27.47
C ALA A 499 39.29 -27.95 26.49
N HIS A 500 38.09 -28.22 27.00
CA HIS A 500 36.95 -28.59 26.16
C HIS A 500 36.53 -27.46 25.22
N THR A 501 36.51 -26.21 25.71
CA THR A 501 36.15 -25.03 24.92
C THR A 501 37.15 -24.82 23.77
N ARG A 502 38.47 -24.93 24.06
CA ARG A 502 39.52 -24.83 23.03
C ARG A 502 39.37 -25.88 21.94
N GLN A 503 39.12 -27.13 22.32
CA GLN A 503 38.95 -28.21 21.36
C GLN A 503 37.71 -28.01 20.46
N ILE A 504 36.59 -27.57 21.05
CA ILE A 504 35.37 -27.32 20.28
C ILE A 504 35.58 -26.18 19.28
N ILE A 505 36.17 -25.05 19.71
CA ILE A 505 36.42 -23.91 18.81
C ILE A 505 37.41 -24.30 17.70
N SER A 506 38.45 -25.09 18.01
CA SER A 506 39.36 -25.64 17.00
C SER A 506 38.63 -26.51 15.97
N ASN A 507 37.71 -27.38 16.43
CA ASN A 507 36.93 -28.24 15.54
C ASN A 507 35.99 -27.42 14.64
N LEU A 508 35.32 -26.40 15.20
CA LEU A 508 34.46 -25.48 14.45
C LEU A 508 35.26 -24.67 13.43
N GLY A 509 36.45 -24.17 13.81
CA GLY A 509 37.35 -23.49 12.89
C GLY A 509 37.71 -24.35 11.68
N ALA A 510 38.06 -25.61 11.90
CA ALA A 510 38.36 -26.54 10.80
C ALA A 510 37.17 -26.80 9.86
N ILE A 511 35.94 -26.84 10.41
CA ILE A 511 34.71 -26.98 9.62
C ILE A 511 34.41 -25.71 8.82
N LEU A 512 34.57 -24.53 9.43
CA LEU A 512 34.38 -23.23 8.78
C LEU A 512 35.40 -23.03 7.65
N ASP A 513 36.67 -23.36 7.88
CA ASP A 513 37.72 -23.29 6.86
C ASP A 513 37.38 -24.18 5.64
N GLU A 514 36.93 -25.42 5.89
CA GLU A 514 36.47 -26.32 4.82
C GLU A 514 35.25 -25.78 4.07
N ALA A 515 34.42 -24.98 4.75
CA ALA A 515 33.25 -24.34 4.17
C ALA A 515 33.56 -23.03 3.41
N GLY A 516 34.82 -22.58 3.36
CA GLY A 516 35.20 -21.30 2.76
C GLY A 516 34.86 -20.09 3.64
N SER A 517 34.79 -20.29 4.95
CA SER A 517 34.56 -19.28 5.99
C SER A 517 35.77 -19.26 6.96
N SER A 518 35.64 -18.59 8.11
CA SER A 518 36.63 -18.59 9.18
C SER A 518 35.98 -18.19 10.52
N LEU A 519 36.69 -18.31 11.64
CA LEU A 519 36.20 -17.84 12.94
C LEU A 519 35.91 -16.33 12.96
N ASN A 520 36.62 -15.54 12.16
CA ASN A 520 36.38 -14.09 12.04
C ASN A 520 35.10 -13.76 11.27
N ASP A 521 34.58 -14.72 10.49
CA ASP A 521 33.38 -14.55 9.68
C ASP A 521 32.12 -15.08 10.39
N VAL A 522 32.24 -15.46 11.67
CA VAL A 522 31.13 -15.94 12.48
C VAL A 522 30.27 -14.78 12.94
N ILE A 523 28.97 -14.90 12.71
CA ILE A 523 27.96 -13.87 13.03
C ILE A 523 27.07 -14.26 14.20
N GLU A 524 26.93 -15.55 14.48
CA GLU A 524 26.11 -16.07 15.59
C GLU A 524 26.76 -17.27 16.26
N VAL A 525 26.72 -17.33 17.60
CA VAL A 525 27.18 -18.47 18.39
C VAL A 525 26.15 -18.85 19.45
N ASN A 526 25.85 -20.15 19.53
CA ASN A 526 25.01 -20.72 20.57
C ASN A 526 25.84 -21.68 21.44
N ILE A 527 25.81 -21.44 22.75
CA ILE A 527 26.59 -22.17 23.76
C ILE A 527 25.64 -22.84 24.74
N TYR A 528 25.80 -24.14 24.92
CA TYR A 528 25.04 -24.94 25.88
C TYR A 528 26.00 -25.47 26.95
N LEU A 529 25.70 -25.23 28.22
CA LEU A 529 26.48 -25.71 29.36
C LEU A 529 25.66 -26.71 30.18
N SER A 530 26.28 -27.76 30.70
CA SER A 530 25.61 -28.68 31.63
C SER A 530 25.33 -28.04 33.01
N ASP A 531 26.10 -27.01 33.37
CA ASP A 531 26.01 -26.30 34.64
C ASP A 531 26.57 -24.87 34.48
N MET A 532 25.88 -23.87 35.05
CA MET A 532 26.32 -22.46 34.97
C MET A 532 27.63 -22.18 35.71
N LYS A 533 28.11 -23.06 36.59
CA LYS A 533 29.43 -22.91 37.22
C LYS A 533 30.58 -22.84 36.20
N TYR A 534 30.38 -23.38 35.01
CA TYR A 534 31.35 -23.39 33.92
C TYR A 534 31.40 -22.07 33.13
N TYR A 535 30.43 -21.17 33.32
CA TYR A 535 30.26 -19.98 32.51
C TYR A 535 31.48 -19.05 32.50
N ALA A 536 32.04 -18.75 33.68
CA ALA A 536 33.17 -17.83 33.81
C ALA A 536 34.43 -18.35 33.10
N LYS A 537 34.87 -19.57 33.44
CA LYS A 537 36.05 -20.20 32.85
C LYS A 537 35.93 -20.44 31.33
N MET A 538 34.75 -20.83 30.86
CA MET A 538 34.50 -20.95 29.42
C MET A 538 34.66 -19.60 28.72
N ASN A 539 34.17 -18.51 29.32
CA ASN A 539 34.27 -17.17 28.74
C ASN A 539 35.71 -16.65 28.63
N GLU A 540 36.58 -17.02 29.58
CA GLU A 540 38.01 -16.68 29.53
C GLU A 540 38.64 -17.19 28.23
N VAL A 541 38.41 -18.47 27.93
CA VAL A 541 38.86 -19.09 26.68
C VAL A 541 38.14 -18.51 25.47
N TYR A 542 36.81 -18.39 25.53
CA TYR A 542 35.98 -17.94 24.42
C TYR A 542 36.40 -16.56 23.89
N ALA A 543 36.79 -15.64 24.79
CA ALA A 543 37.17 -14.28 24.42
C ALA A 543 38.44 -14.21 23.55
N GLU A 544 39.26 -15.27 23.53
CA GLU A 544 40.52 -15.31 22.77
C GLU A 544 40.32 -15.52 21.26
N TYR A 545 39.14 -15.98 20.81
CA TYR A 545 38.94 -16.50 19.45
C TYR A 545 38.16 -15.59 18.50
N TRP A 546 37.64 -14.46 18.97
CA TRP A 546 36.83 -13.56 18.15
C TRP A 546 37.57 -12.24 17.91
N GLY A 547 37.50 -11.73 16.68
CA GLY A 547 38.10 -10.45 16.30
C GLY A 547 37.40 -9.23 16.92
N ASP A 548 37.63 -8.06 16.32
CA ASP A 548 37.08 -6.78 16.78
C ASP A 548 35.54 -6.80 16.85
N PHE A 549 34.90 -7.49 15.90
CA PHE A 549 33.47 -7.72 15.86
C PHE A 549 33.13 -9.10 16.42
N LYS A 550 32.48 -9.13 17.58
CA LYS A 550 32.05 -10.36 18.23
C LYS A 550 30.72 -10.83 17.65
N PRO A 551 30.52 -12.15 17.49
CA PRO A 551 29.24 -12.68 17.02
C PRO A 551 28.11 -12.38 18.01
N ALA A 552 26.89 -12.30 17.50
CA ALA A 552 25.69 -12.38 18.34
C ALA A 552 25.70 -13.70 19.11
N ARG A 553 25.36 -13.68 20.39
CA ARG A 553 25.61 -14.82 21.28
C ARG A 553 24.41 -15.18 22.13
N THR A 554 24.10 -16.47 22.18
CA THR A 554 23.22 -17.08 23.19
C THR A 554 24.02 -18.06 24.04
N CYS A 555 23.81 -18.03 25.37
CA CYS A 555 24.38 -19.02 26.29
C CYS A 555 23.31 -19.47 27.28
N VAL A 556 23.09 -20.78 27.38
CA VAL A 556 22.08 -21.37 28.25
C VAL A 556 22.63 -22.58 28.99
N ALA A 557 22.15 -22.82 30.21
CA ALA A 557 22.37 -24.08 30.91
C ALA A 557 21.27 -25.08 30.57
N VAL A 558 21.67 -26.33 30.34
CA VAL A 558 20.78 -27.44 29.98
C VAL A 558 20.96 -28.60 30.95
N LYS A 559 19.91 -29.41 31.12
CA LYS A 559 19.91 -30.54 32.08
C LYS A 559 20.96 -31.62 31.74
N GLY A 560 21.32 -31.75 30.48
CA GLY A 560 22.31 -32.71 30.01
C GLY A 560 22.67 -32.47 28.55
N LEU A 561 23.85 -32.92 28.17
CA LEU A 561 24.39 -32.83 26.82
C LEU A 561 24.78 -34.23 26.31
N PRO A 562 24.88 -34.43 24.98
CA PRO A 562 25.35 -35.67 24.41
C PRO A 562 26.68 -36.11 25.02
N MET A 563 26.86 -37.43 25.16
CA MET A 563 28.09 -38.03 25.69
C MET A 563 28.47 -37.57 27.11
N ASN A 564 27.50 -37.07 27.89
CA ASN A 564 27.73 -36.46 29.21
C ASN A 564 28.73 -35.30 29.16
N ALA A 565 28.80 -34.57 28.03
CA ALA A 565 29.66 -33.40 27.91
C ALA A 565 29.24 -32.27 28.86
N ASN A 566 30.19 -31.39 29.19
CA ASN A 566 29.91 -30.19 29.99
C ASN A 566 29.62 -28.94 29.14
N ILE A 567 29.93 -29.00 27.83
CA ILE A 567 29.76 -27.90 26.89
C ILE A 567 29.52 -28.43 25.48
N GLU A 568 28.63 -27.75 24.77
CA GLU A 568 28.39 -27.89 23.34
C GLU A 568 28.31 -26.50 22.70
N ILE A 569 28.95 -26.30 21.55
CA ILE A 569 28.93 -25.03 20.82
C ILE A 569 28.56 -25.28 19.37
N LYS A 570 27.72 -24.40 18.81
CA LYS A 570 27.49 -24.27 17.36
C LYS A 570 27.56 -22.82 16.93
N CYS A 571 27.83 -22.58 15.65
CA CYS A 571 27.93 -21.24 15.11
C CYS A 571 27.35 -21.12 13.69
N VAL A 572 27.08 -19.88 13.29
CA VAL A 572 26.74 -19.50 11.93
C VAL A 572 27.80 -18.53 11.42
N GLY A 573 28.40 -18.83 10.27
CA GLY A 573 29.40 -17.99 9.63
C GLY A 573 29.02 -17.60 8.20
N VAL A 574 29.70 -16.60 7.66
CA VAL A 574 29.56 -16.15 6.27
C VAL A 574 30.62 -16.81 5.41
N VAL A 575 30.26 -17.28 4.21
CA VAL A 575 31.22 -17.79 3.23
C VAL A 575 31.92 -16.61 2.56
N THR A 576 33.21 -16.45 2.82
CA THR A 576 34.02 -15.32 2.34
C THR A 576 35.03 -15.70 1.26
N LYS A 577 35.28 -17.00 1.06
CA LYS A 577 36.18 -17.53 0.03
C LYS A 577 35.44 -18.53 -0.87
N PRO A 578 35.33 -18.29 -2.19
CA PRO A 578 34.82 -19.30 -3.09
C PRO A 578 35.79 -20.49 -3.14
N LYS A 579 35.29 -21.73 -2.96
CA LYS A 579 36.08 -22.92 -3.25
C LYS A 579 36.55 -22.84 -4.70
N SER A 580 37.85 -22.78 -4.94
CA SER A 580 38.41 -23.06 -6.26
C SER A 580 37.90 -24.45 -6.67
N ARG A 581 37.08 -24.52 -7.71
CA ARG A 581 36.65 -25.81 -8.29
C ARG A 581 37.92 -26.53 -8.76
N LEU A 582 38.26 -27.64 -8.11
CA LEU A 582 39.09 -28.70 -8.71
C LEU A 582 38.21 -29.52 -9.65
#